data_AF-A0A9R1BPP9-F1
#
_entry.id   AF-A0A9R1BPP9-F1
#
_cell.length_a   1.000
_cell.length_b   1.000
_cell.length_c   1.000
_cell.angle_alpha   90.00
_cell.angle_beta   90.00
_cell.angle_gamma   90.00
#
_symmetry.space_group_name_H-M   'P 1'
#
loop_
_entity.id
_entity.type
_entity.pdbx_description
1 polymer ?
#
loop_
_entity_poly.entity_id
_entity_poly.type
_entity_poly.pdbx_seq_one_letter_code
_entity_poly.pdbx_strand_id
1 'polypeptide(L)'
;MSPSGEVVASVSSALAVLLVLLDLPLSFLREYLAEKKHLGGLLILLPRNISTKNVEGNNDDKGEPKNVLAELEKLLMHEEVPFPVYFAFHDDNLDNLLADIRKIASSGQPASASTGGYKLVVPSAEPKKVSSPTISNIQGWLPGSKGEGDAEQLPTIAIVANYDTFGAAPALSVGSDSNGSGAVALLEIARIFSRLYSSPKTRGKFNLLFGLTSGGPYNYNGTSKWLRSFDQRVRESIDYAICLNSVGSWSNDLWMHVSKPPENPYIKQIFEDFSDVSKEMGISVGIKHKKINVSNSRVAWEHEQFSRFRVTALTLSELSTPPEFLESTGGLYDTRESADVESVMRTVKLVSESLARQIYGLRGRNIDVFADNSSLAIIPHYIRSWLDLFSRTPRVAPFLQKNDPFILALKKELSEHTTDVHVQNDVLDGMFTFYDATKSTLNVYQVASVTFDLLFLLVLGSYLIVLFSFLVITTRGLDDLINIFRRPPSRKVKGA
;
A
#
# COMPACT_ATOMS: atom_id res chain seq x y z
N MET A 1 9.74 -13.75 34.58
CA MET A 1 8.98 -12.50 34.73
C MET A 1 8.20 -12.32 33.45
N SER A 2 6.89 -12.54 33.52
CA SER A 2 5.97 -12.44 32.39
C SER A 2 5.98 -11.01 31.85
N PRO A 3 6.17 -10.77 30.54
CA PRO A 3 6.02 -9.42 29.99
C PRO A 3 4.52 -9.14 29.95
N SER A 4 4.03 -8.37 30.92
CA SER A 4 2.69 -7.82 30.92
C SER A 4 2.57 -6.81 29.78
N GLY A 5 2.14 -7.27 28.61
CA GLY A 5 1.58 -6.39 27.58
C GLY A 5 0.32 -5.76 28.15
N GLU A 6 0.41 -4.53 28.66
CA GLU A 6 -0.74 -3.81 29.20
C GLU A 6 -1.68 -3.45 28.05
N VAL A 7 -2.84 -4.12 28.03
CA VAL A 7 -4.01 -3.75 27.24
C VAL A 7 -4.53 -2.42 27.79
N VAL A 8 -4.20 -1.33 27.11
CA VAL A 8 -4.72 -0.02 27.49
C VAL A 8 -6.10 0.18 26.86
N ALA A 9 -7.11 0.27 27.74
CA ALA A 9 -8.48 0.75 27.56
C ALA A 9 -9.59 -0.31 27.53
N SER A 10 -10.11 -0.65 28.73
CA SER A 10 -11.53 -0.98 28.88
C SER A 10 -12.34 0.32 28.95
N VAL A 11 -12.83 0.79 27.80
CA VAL A 11 -13.91 1.79 27.79
C VAL A 11 -15.22 1.03 28.02
N SER A 12 -15.98 1.45 29.02
CA SER A 12 -17.18 0.76 29.52
C SER A 12 -18.17 0.38 28.42
N SER A 13 -18.63 -0.87 28.47
CA SER A 13 -19.84 -1.45 27.86
C SER A 13 -20.24 -0.92 26.46
N ALA A 14 -19.90 -1.72 25.44
CA ALA A 14 -20.32 -1.72 24.04
C ALA A 14 -19.36 -1.14 22.97
N LEU A 15 -18.27 -0.46 23.32
CA LEU A 15 -17.27 0.01 22.34
C LEU A 15 -15.86 0.01 22.94
N ALA A 16 -15.25 -1.16 23.07
CA ALA A 16 -13.81 -1.25 23.37
C ALA A 16 -13.04 -1.09 22.04
N VAL A 17 -12.40 0.07 21.85
CA VAL A 17 -11.41 0.28 20.78
C VAL A 17 -10.05 -0.08 21.35
N LEU A 18 -9.46 -1.17 20.86
CA LEU A 18 -8.09 -1.54 21.23
C LEU A 18 -7.11 -0.66 20.45
N LEU A 19 -6.29 0.10 21.16
CA LEU A 19 -5.27 0.97 20.56
C LEU A 19 -3.93 0.23 20.57
N VAL A 20 -3.57 -0.32 19.40
CA VAL A 20 -2.31 -1.06 19.22
C VAL A 20 -1.23 -0.07 18.81
N LEU A 21 -0.40 0.32 19.78
CA LEU A 21 0.95 0.77 19.46
C LEU A 21 1.73 -0.42 18.87
N LEU A 22 2.67 -0.14 17.98
CA LEU A 22 3.69 -1.10 17.48
C LEU A 22 4.48 -1.85 18.58
N ASP A 23 4.18 -1.61 19.85
CA ASP A 23 4.75 -2.27 21.02
C ASP A 23 3.97 -3.52 21.47
N LEU A 24 2.79 -3.80 20.92
CA LEU A 24 2.03 -5.02 21.23
C LEU A 24 2.53 -6.19 20.35
N PRO A 25 2.96 -7.32 20.95
CA PRO A 25 3.44 -8.46 20.18
C PRO A 25 2.33 -9.04 19.31
N LEU A 26 2.64 -9.34 18.04
CA LEU A 26 1.71 -9.93 17.07
C LEU A 26 1.06 -11.23 17.55
N SER A 27 1.73 -11.96 18.43
CA SER A 27 1.19 -13.16 19.09
C SER A 27 -0.10 -12.86 19.86
N PHE A 28 -0.19 -11.70 20.51
CA PHE A 28 -1.38 -11.30 21.24
C PHE A 28 -2.56 -11.08 20.28
N LEU A 29 -2.33 -10.42 19.14
CA LEU A 29 -3.37 -10.23 18.13
C LEU A 29 -3.84 -11.57 17.56
N ARG A 30 -2.90 -12.51 17.29
CA ARG A 30 -3.22 -13.87 16.83
C ARG A 30 -4.08 -14.63 17.83
N GLU A 31 -3.69 -14.62 19.11
CA GLU A 31 -4.46 -15.27 20.17
C GLU A 31 -5.85 -14.65 20.31
N TYR A 32 -5.94 -13.32 20.26
CA TYR A 32 -7.21 -12.61 20.36
C TYR A 32 -8.17 -12.90 19.20
N LEU A 33 -7.64 -12.98 17.98
CA LEU A 33 -8.41 -13.40 16.80
C LEU A 33 -8.86 -14.86 16.92
N ALA A 34 -8.00 -15.74 17.44
CA ALA A 34 -8.33 -17.15 17.67
C ALA A 34 -9.44 -17.32 18.74
N GLU A 35 -9.41 -16.50 19.79
CA GLU A 35 -10.42 -16.51 20.87
C GLU A 35 -11.76 -15.86 20.48
N LYS A 36 -11.87 -15.22 19.30
CA LYS A 36 -13.08 -14.56 18.78
C LYS A 36 -13.74 -13.59 19.77
N LYS A 37 -12.94 -12.92 20.61
CA LYS A 37 -13.45 -11.92 21.56
C LYS A 37 -14.03 -10.72 20.80
N HIS A 38 -15.17 -10.22 21.27
CA HIS A 38 -15.86 -9.09 20.65
C HIS A 38 -15.16 -7.76 20.99
N LEU A 39 -14.57 -7.11 19.98
CA LEU A 39 -14.07 -5.74 20.04
C LEU A 39 -14.99 -4.79 19.28
N GLY A 40 -15.10 -3.55 19.73
CA GLY A 40 -15.81 -2.49 19.01
C GLY A 40 -15.02 -1.98 17.80
N GLY A 41 -13.70 -2.13 17.83
CA GLY A 41 -12.80 -1.83 16.72
C GLY A 41 -11.33 -1.90 17.16
N LEU A 42 -10.43 -1.93 16.18
CA LEU A 42 -8.98 -1.92 16.39
C LEU A 42 -8.41 -0.66 15.76
N LEU A 43 -7.67 0.15 16.51
CA LEU A 43 -6.94 1.30 15.99
C LEU A 43 -5.44 1.02 16.07
N ILE A 44 -4.79 0.92 14.92
CA ILE A 44 -3.36 0.66 14.79
C ILE A 44 -2.65 1.97 14.50
N LEU A 45 -1.65 2.30 15.31
CA LEU A 45 -0.86 3.52 15.13
C LEU A 45 0.41 3.26 14.35
N LEU A 46 0.50 3.89 13.18
CA LEU A 46 1.65 3.86 12.30
C LEU A 46 2.65 4.97 12.68
N PRO A 47 3.96 4.71 12.60
CA PRO A 47 4.94 5.74 12.85
C PRO A 47 4.97 6.70 11.64
N ARG A 48 5.22 8.00 11.85
CA ARG A 48 5.38 8.93 10.72
C ARG A 48 6.62 8.62 9.89
N ASN A 49 7.69 8.21 10.56
CA ASN A 49 8.94 7.76 9.94
C ASN A 49 9.25 6.36 10.48
N ILE A 50 9.26 5.36 9.61
CA ILE A 50 9.58 3.97 9.99
C ILE A 50 11.06 3.84 10.41
N SER A 51 11.97 4.73 9.97
CA SER A 51 13.41 4.61 10.21
C SER A 51 13.97 5.41 11.40
N THR A 52 13.26 6.40 11.96
CA THR A 52 13.86 7.30 12.98
C THR A 52 14.01 6.67 14.36
N LYS A 53 13.58 5.42 14.57
CA LYS A 53 13.81 4.68 15.82
C LYS A 53 15.08 3.81 15.81
N ASN A 54 15.89 3.83 14.75
CA ASN A 54 17.09 3.01 14.64
C ASN A 54 18.38 3.64 15.18
N VAL A 55 18.34 4.80 15.85
CA VAL A 55 19.58 5.48 16.29
C VAL A 55 19.82 5.48 17.81
N GLU A 56 18.80 5.27 18.65
CA GLU A 56 19.04 5.26 20.11
C GLU A 56 18.12 4.25 20.83
N GLY A 57 18.59 3.01 21.00
CA GLY A 57 17.93 2.04 21.85
C GLY A 57 18.42 0.61 21.64
N ASN A 58 18.93 0.00 22.70
CA ASN A 58 19.51 -1.34 22.80
C ASN A 58 18.86 -2.43 21.92
N ASN A 59 19.75 -3.29 21.38
CA ASN A 59 19.47 -4.60 20.78
C ASN A 59 18.81 -5.57 21.79
N ASP A 60 17.53 -5.43 22.07
CA ASP A 60 16.73 -6.44 22.77
C ASP A 60 15.43 -6.72 21.98
N ASP A 61 15.39 -7.86 21.30
CA ASP A 61 14.24 -8.70 20.88
C ASP A 61 12.99 -8.08 20.19
N LYS A 62 12.95 -6.79 19.88
CA LYS A 62 11.88 -6.20 19.05
C LYS A 62 12.34 -6.18 17.58
N GLY A 63 11.84 -7.13 16.78
CA GLY A 63 12.13 -7.20 15.33
C GLY A 63 11.95 -5.84 14.65
N GLU A 64 12.71 -5.61 13.56
CA GLU A 64 12.65 -4.33 12.82
C GLU A 64 11.19 -3.91 12.57
N PRO A 65 10.81 -2.65 12.79
CA PRO A 65 9.42 -2.20 12.68
C PRO A 65 8.80 -2.51 11.30
N LYS A 66 9.64 -2.60 10.25
CA LYS A 66 9.24 -3.05 8.91
C LYS A 66 8.75 -4.50 8.90
N ASN A 67 9.46 -5.42 9.56
CA ASN A 67 9.10 -6.84 9.60
C ASN A 67 7.80 -7.07 10.38
N VAL A 68 7.63 -6.35 11.50
CA VAL A 68 6.38 -6.40 12.28
C VAL A 68 5.19 -5.90 11.45
N LEU A 69 5.36 -4.82 10.69
CA LEU A 69 4.32 -4.30 9.79
C LEU A 69 4.01 -5.28 8.64
N ALA A 70 5.02 -5.91 8.05
CA ALA A 70 4.82 -6.91 7.00
C ALA A 70 4.05 -8.14 7.51
N GLU A 71 4.39 -8.63 8.70
CA GLU A 71 3.67 -9.75 9.32
C GLU A 71 2.24 -9.37 9.74
N LEU A 72 2.04 -8.16 10.28
CA LEU A 72 0.72 -7.62 10.60
C LEU A 72 -0.16 -7.59 9.37
N GLU A 73 0.37 -7.08 8.27
CA GLU A 73 -0.33 -6.96 7.01
C GLU A 73 -0.68 -8.33 6.43
N LYS A 74 0.27 -9.27 6.45
CA LYS A 74 0.01 -10.67 6.06
C LYS A 74 -1.15 -11.26 6.86
N LEU A 75 -1.16 -11.05 8.17
CA LEU A 75 -2.23 -11.51 9.06
C LEU A 75 -3.58 -10.87 8.72
N LEU A 76 -3.63 -9.54 8.58
CA LEU A 76 -4.88 -8.83 8.28
C LEU A 76 -5.46 -9.16 6.90
N MET A 77 -4.63 -9.56 5.94
CA MET A 77 -5.07 -9.86 4.58
C MET A 77 -5.51 -11.32 4.40
N HIS A 78 -5.01 -12.24 5.23
CA HIS A 78 -5.28 -13.68 5.08
C HIS A 78 -6.21 -14.25 6.16
N GLU A 79 -6.45 -13.52 7.25
CA GLU A 79 -7.36 -13.93 8.33
C GLU A 79 -8.69 -13.16 8.31
N GLU A 80 -9.75 -13.80 8.79
CA GLU A 80 -11.05 -13.14 8.97
C GLU A 80 -11.05 -12.31 10.26
N VAL A 81 -11.19 -10.99 10.11
CA VAL A 81 -11.24 -10.06 11.26
C VAL A 81 -12.70 -9.65 11.51
N PRO A 82 -13.31 -10.01 12.67
CA PRO A 82 -14.74 -9.81 12.92
C PRO A 82 -15.12 -8.38 13.36
N PHE A 83 -14.16 -7.44 13.36
CA PHE A 83 -14.33 -6.06 13.80
C PHE A 83 -13.56 -5.11 12.86
N PRO A 84 -13.94 -3.82 12.78
CA PRO A 84 -13.25 -2.89 11.91
C PRO A 84 -11.83 -2.58 12.42
N VAL A 85 -10.87 -2.53 11.49
CA VAL A 85 -9.47 -2.15 11.74
C VAL A 85 -9.20 -0.80 11.09
N TYR A 86 -8.74 0.15 11.89
CA TYR A 86 -8.41 1.51 11.48
C TYR A 86 -6.91 1.74 11.61
N PHE A 87 -6.38 2.56 10.72
CA PHE A 87 -4.98 2.97 10.74
C PHE A 87 -4.90 4.49 10.89
N ALA A 88 -4.05 4.95 11.79
CA ALA A 88 -3.76 6.37 11.97
C ALA A 88 -2.25 6.57 12.12
N PHE A 89 -1.73 7.68 11.61
CA PHE A 89 -0.35 8.08 11.92
C PHE A 89 -0.30 8.69 13.31
N HIS A 90 0.85 8.52 14.00
CA HIS A 90 1.10 9.22 15.26
C HIS A 90 0.93 10.74 15.07
N ASP A 91 0.32 11.37 16.07
CA ASP A 91 0.11 12.81 16.15
C ASP A 91 0.17 13.25 17.60
N ASP A 92 0.64 14.47 17.86
CA ASP A 92 0.84 14.98 19.22
C ASP A 92 -0.48 14.97 20.02
N ASN A 93 -1.60 15.24 19.35
CA ASN A 93 -2.93 15.17 19.95
C ASN A 93 -3.30 13.76 20.41
N LEU A 94 -2.92 12.75 19.63
CA LEU A 94 -3.20 11.35 19.92
C LEU A 94 -2.29 10.81 21.03
N ASP A 95 -1.04 11.28 21.08
CA ASP A 95 -0.11 10.94 22.16
C ASP A 95 -0.57 11.53 23.49
N ASN A 96 -1.06 12.77 23.50
CA ASN A 96 -1.68 13.39 24.68
C ASN A 96 -2.91 12.61 25.14
N LEU A 97 -3.78 12.22 24.22
CA LEU A 97 -4.96 11.39 24.51
C LEU A 97 -4.56 10.04 25.11
N LEU A 98 -3.52 9.40 24.58
CA LEU A 98 -3.03 8.12 25.11
C LEU A 98 -2.42 8.27 26.50
N ALA A 99 -1.69 9.35 26.76
CA ALA A 99 -1.17 9.66 28.08
C ALA A 99 -2.31 9.83 29.10
N ASP A 100 -3.38 10.53 28.72
CA ASP A 100 -4.57 10.69 29.57
C ASP A 100 -5.28 9.35 29.83
N ILE A 101 -5.47 8.52 28.80
CA ILE A 101 -6.08 7.19 28.96
C ILE A 101 -5.24 6.32 29.90
N ARG A 102 -3.90 6.34 29.76
CA ARG A 102 -2.98 5.60 30.66
C ARG A 102 -3.04 6.12 32.10
N LYS A 103 -3.19 7.42 32.29
CA LYS A 103 -3.36 8.03 33.61
C LYS A 103 -4.69 7.61 34.25
N ILE A 104 -5.78 7.56 33.47
CA ILE A 104 -7.08 7.08 33.94
C ILE A 104 -7.01 5.59 34.28
N ALA A 105 -6.42 4.76 33.42
CA ALA A 105 -6.29 3.32 33.64
C ALA A 105 -5.47 2.99 34.90
N SER A 106 -4.35 3.68 35.11
CA SER A 106 -3.47 3.48 36.29
C SER A 106 -4.10 3.99 37.60
N SER A 107 -5.07 4.90 37.54
CA SER A 107 -5.79 5.39 38.72
C SER A 107 -6.76 4.37 39.35
N GLY A 108 -7.05 3.26 38.65
CA GLY A 108 -7.93 2.19 39.14
C GLY A 108 -9.41 2.58 39.32
N GLN A 109 -9.78 3.83 39.03
CA GLN A 109 -11.15 4.30 39.06
C GLN A 109 -11.82 4.06 37.70
N PRO A 110 -13.10 3.62 37.66
CA PRO A 110 -13.81 3.49 36.40
C PRO A 110 -13.90 4.86 35.71
N ALA A 111 -13.61 4.90 34.41
CA ALA A 111 -13.57 6.13 33.61
C ALA A 111 -14.88 6.95 33.68
N SER A 112 -15.99 6.32 34.05
CA SER A 112 -17.29 6.97 34.27
C SER A 112 -17.38 7.81 35.56
N ALA A 113 -16.46 7.64 36.52
CA ALA A 113 -16.58 8.22 37.85
C ALA A 113 -15.78 9.52 38.07
N SER A 114 -14.58 9.69 37.51
CA SER A 114 -13.67 10.77 37.93
C SER A 114 -13.46 11.90 36.92
N THR A 115 -13.39 11.61 35.62
CA THR A 115 -13.14 12.64 34.58
C THR A 115 -13.98 12.49 33.31
N GLY A 116 -14.85 11.49 33.27
CA GLY A 116 -15.66 11.20 32.09
C GLY A 116 -14.80 10.61 30.97
N GLY A 117 -15.12 9.40 30.53
CA GLY A 117 -14.29 8.66 29.58
C GLY A 117 -14.21 9.32 28.20
N TYR A 118 -13.28 8.84 27.38
CA TYR A 118 -13.22 9.21 25.97
C TYR A 118 -14.12 8.30 25.14
N LYS A 119 -14.88 8.91 24.23
CA LYS A 119 -15.70 8.22 23.22
C LYS A 119 -15.10 8.47 21.84
N LEU A 120 -14.64 7.39 21.23
CA LEU A 120 -14.10 7.35 19.88
C LEU A 120 -15.24 7.05 18.90
N VAL A 121 -15.45 7.91 17.91
CA VAL A 121 -16.52 7.77 16.92
C VAL A 121 -15.94 7.96 15.52
N VAL A 122 -16.16 6.99 14.66
CA VAL A 122 -15.85 7.08 13.23
C VAL A 122 -17.18 7.24 12.48
N PRO A 123 -17.52 8.44 11.97
CA PRO A 123 -18.74 8.67 11.22
C PRO A 123 -18.53 8.25 9.76
N SER A 124 -18.25 6.97 9.52
CA SER A 124 -18.23 6.42 8.16
C SER A 124 -19.62 5.90 7.79
N ALA A 125 -20.08 6.21 6.58
CA ALA A 125 -21.22 5.52 6.00
C ALA A 125 -20.90 4.02 5.81
N GLU A 126 -21.93 3.18 5.76
CA GLU A 126 -21.74 1.77 5.43
C GLU A 126 -21.04 1.64 4.06
N PRO A 127 -19.96 0.85 3.97
CA PRO A 127 -19.23 0.65 2.73
C PRO A 127 -20.15 0.10 1.63
N LYS A 128 -20.16 0.77 0.48
CA LYS A 128 -20.91 0.34 -0.70
C LYS A 128 -20.01 -0.45 -1.63
N LYS A 129 -20.59 -1.44 -2.28
CA LYS A 129 -19.90 -2.22 -3.31
C LYS A 129 -19.52 -1.32 -4.49
N VAL A 130 -18.24 -1.35 -4.87
CA VAL A 130 -17.74 -0.69 -6.08
C VAL A 130 -18.22 -1.45 -7.30
N SER A 131 -19.11 -0.84 -8.08
CA SER A 131 -19.60 -1.41 -9.34
C SER A 131 -18.55 -1.21 -10.43
N SER A 132 -18.10 -2.31 -11.05
CA SER A 132 -17.17 -2.32 -12.20
C SER A 132 -15.88 -1.51 -11.99
N PRO A 133 -14.96 -1.95 -11.10
CA PRO A 133 -13.64 -1.35 -10.96
C PRO A 133 -12.90 -1.29 -12.29
N THR A 134 -12.19 -0.19 -12.57
CA THR A 134 -11.52 0.04 -13.85
C THR A 134 -10.01 -0.13 -13.73
N ILE A 135 -9.39 -0.65 -14.78
CA ILE A 135 -7.93 -0.73 -14.95
C ILE A 135 -7.53 0.08 -16.17
N SER A 136 -6.38 0.76 -16.08
CA SER A 136 -5.90 1.66 -17.13
C SER A 136 -4.48 1.28 -17.55
N ASN A 137 -4.31 0.65 -18.70
CA ASN A 137 -2.98 0.36 -19.21
C ASN A 137 -2.51 1.50 -20.11
N ILE A 138 -1.26 1.94 -19.95
CA ILE A 138 -0.65 2.99 -20.76
C ILE A 138 0.45 2.34 -21.58
N GLN A 139 0.44 2.54 -22.90
CA GLN A 139 1.51 2.08 -23.77
C GLN A 139 2.10 3.24 -24.56
N GLY A 140 3.37 3.13 -24.94
CA GLY A 140 4.07 4.07 -25.81
C GLY A 140 5.06 3.35 -26.73
N TRP A 141 5.16 3.80 -27.97
CA TRP A 141 6.03 3.21 -28.99
C TRP A 141 7.22 4.11 -29.31
N LEU A 142 8.40 3.50 -29.43
CA LEU A 142 9.56 4.08 -30.10
C LEU A 142 9.88 3.25 -31.35
N PRO A 143 9.55 3.75 -32.55
CA PRO A 143 9.78 3.00 -33.78
C PRO A 143 11.26 2.89 -34.10
N GLY A 144 11.68 1.71 -34.52
CA GLY A 144 13.02 1.46 -35.06
C GLY A 144 13.20 2.02 -36.47
N SER A 145 14.43 1.91 -36.98
CA SER A 145 14.78 2.28 -38.35
C SER A 145 14.75 1.04 -39.24
N LYS A 146 13.94 1.10 -40.30
CA LYS A 146 13.96 0.10 -41.38
C LYS A 146 14.98 0.52 -42.43
N GLY A 147 15.75 -0.43 -42.96
CA GLY A 147 16.55 -0.19 -44.17
C GLY A 147 15.63 -0.01 -45.38
N GLU A 148 16.04 0.81 -46.35
CA GLU A 148 15.35 0.86 -47.66
C GLU A 148 15.37 -0.54 -48.29
N GLY A 149 14.18 -1.14 -48.45
CA GLY A 149 14.01 -2.46 -49.08
C GLY A 149 13.62 -3.61 -48.14
N ASP A 150 13.62 -3.41 -46.81
CA ASP A 150 13.18 -4.47 -45.86
C ASP A 150 11.65 -4.58 -45.84
N ALA A 151 11.14 -5.65 -46.46
CA ALA A 151 9.72 -6.00 -46.45
C ALA A 151 9.24 -6.58 -45.11
N GLU A 152 10.17 -7.05 -44.26
CA GLU A 152 9.86 -7.64 -42.97
C GLU A 152 9.48 -6.60 -41.91
N GLN A 153 8.63 -7.01 -40.97
CA GLN A 153 8.30 -6.19 -39.80
C GLN A 153 9.47 -6.20 -38.83
N LEU A 154 9.86 -5.04 -38.30
CA LEU A 154 10.96 -4.99 -37.33
C LEU A 154 10.56 -5.73 -36.05
N PRO A 155 11.49 -6.48 -35.45
CA PRO A 155 11.28 -7.09 -34.15
C PRO A 155 11.04 -6.03 -33.08
N THR A 156 10.21 -6.36 -32.10
CA THR A 156 9.82 -5.46 -31.00
C THR A 156 10.32 -6.02 -29.67
N ILE A 157 10.95 -5.17 -28.88
CA ILE A 157 11.32 -5.45 -27.49
C ILE A 157 10.34 -4.67 -26.60
N ALA A 158 9.63 -5.38 -25.73
CA ALA A 158 8.72 -4.74 -24.79
C ALA A 158 9.38 -4.55 -23.41
N ILE A 159 9.31 -3.33 -22.86
CA ILE A 159 9.71 -3.02 -21.49
C ILE A 159 8.43 -2.69 -20.73
N VAL A 160 8.15 -3.45 -19.67
CA VAL A 160 6.85 -3.43 -19.00
C VAL A 160 7.04 -3.32 -17.50
N ALA A 161 6.16 -2.57 -16.84
CA ALA A 161 6.13 -2.49 -15.39
C ALA A 161 4.69 -2.26 -14.93
N ASN A 162 4.33 -2.89 -13.81
CA ASN A 162 3.05 -2.63 -13.16
C ASN A 162 3.17 -1.45 -12.19
N TYR A 163 2.12 -0.64 -12.07
CA TYR A 163 2.12 0.53 -11.18
C TYR A 163 1.03 0.49 -10.10
N ASP A 164 0.18 -0.53 -10.05
CA ASP A 164 -0.91 -0.58 -9.07
C ASP A 164 -0.48 -1.25 -7.78
N THR A 165 -1.00 -0.79 -6.66
CA THR A 165 -0.69 -1.31 -5.33
C THR A 165 -1.89 -2.02 -4.70
N PHE A 166 -1.62 -2.79 -3.65
CA PHE A 166 -2.61 -3.36 -2.77
C PHE A 166 -1.99 -3.64 -1.41
N GLY A 167 -2.75 -3.40 -0.34
CA GLY A 167 -2.34 -3.63 1.04
C GLY A 167 -3.54 -3.59 1.98
N ALA A 168 -3.31 -3.91 3.25
CA ALA A 168 -4.36 -3.98 4.27
C ALA A 168 -5.12 -2.65 4.45
N ALA A 169 -4.46 -1.52 4.18
CA ALA A 169 -5.07 -0.20 4.13
C ALA A 169 -4.91 0.43 2.73
N PRO A 170 -5.91 0.30 1.85
CA PRO A 170 -5.80 0.76 0.46
C PRO A 170 -5.43 2.23 0.30
N ALA A 171 -5.88 3.09 1.22
CA ALA A 171 -5.59 4.52 1.23
C ALA A 171 -4.13 4.87 1.59
N LEU A 172 -3.39 3.92 2.16
CA LEU A 172 -1.99 4.09 2.59
C LEU A 172 -1.02 3.19 1.80
N SER A 173 -1.55 2.34 0.93
CA SER A 173 -0.77 1.41 0.10
C SER A 173 -0.11 2.18 -1.05
N VAL A 174 1.08 2.74 -0.81
CA VAL A 174 1.81 3.57 -1.78
C VAL A 174 2.77 2.78 -2.64
N GLY A 175 3.37 1.70 -2.13
CA GLY A 175 4.21 0.77 -2.89
C GLY A 175 5.39 1.39 -3.61
N SER A 176 6.29 2.00 -2.85
CA SER A 176 7.43 2.76 -3.39
C SER A 176 8.44 1.84 -4.08
N ASP A 177 8.86 0.78 -3.42
CA ASP A 177 9.75 -0.21 -4.03
C ASP A 177 8.98 -1.29 -4.78
N SER A 178 8.01 -1.95 -4.13
CA SER A 178 7.38 -3.18 -4.66
C SER A 178 7.04 -3.07 -6.14
N ASN A 179 6.39 -1.95 -6.51
CA ASN A 179 5.86 -1.71 -7.86
C ASN A 179 6.34 -0.35 -8.40
N GLY A 180 6.52 0.65 -7.53
CA GLY A 180 6.92 1.99 -7.94
C GLY A 180 8.31 2.05 -8.55
N SER A 181 9.30 1.39 -7.97
CA SER A 181 10.69 1.43 -8.47
C SER A 181 10.81 0.89 -9.89
N GLY A 182 10.08 -0.18 -10.22
CA GLY A 182 10.01 -0.75 -11.57
C GLY A 182 9.36 0.20 -12.59
N ALA A 183 8.26 0.86 -12.21
CA ALA A 183 7.60 1.84 -13.06
C ALA A 183 8.48 3.08 -13.30
N VAL A 184 9.20 3.57 -12.28
CA VAL A 184 10.15 4.68 -12.42
C VAL A 184 11.33 4.29 -13.31
N ALA A 185 11.86 3.07 -13.15
CA ALA A 185 12.92 2.55 -14.01
C ALA A 185 12.47 2.53 -15.48
N LEU A 186 11.24 2.06 -15.77
CA LEU A 186 10.68 2.08 -17.12
C LEU A 186 10.62 3.49 -17.71
N LEU A 187 10.14 4.47 -16.94
CA LEU A 187 10.04 5.87 -17.39
C LEU A 187 11.42 6.46 -17.73
N GLU A 188 12.45 6.16 -16.94
CA GLU A 188 13.81 6.62 -17.22
C GLU A 188 14.42 5.93 -18.44
N ILE A 189 14.18 4.62 -18.61
CA ILE A 189 14.59 3.88 -19.81
C ILE A 189 13.93 4.50 -21.05
N ALA A 190 12.63 4.79 -21.00
CA ALA A 190 11.92 5.45 -22.10
C ALA A 190 12.56 6.81 -22.45
N ARG A 191 12.90 7.63 -21.44
CA ARG A 191 13.55 8.94 -21.62
C ARG A 191 14.89 8.84 -22.33
N ILE A 192 15.79 7.95 -21.89
CA ILE A 192 17.14 7.85 -22.49
C ILE A 192 17.09 7.22 -23.88
N PHE A 193 16.22 6.23 -24.11
CA PHE A 193 16.05 5.63 -25.44
C PHE A 193 15.39 6.59 -26.42
N SER A 194 14.46 7.44 -25.97
CA SER A 194 13.86 8.49 -26.81
C SER A 194 14.94 9.38 -27.43
N ARG A 195 15.90 9.79 -26.61
CA ARG A 195 17.03 10.62 -27.05
C ARG A 195 17.96 9.86 -27.98
N LEU A 196 18.23 8.58 -27.69
CA LEU A 196 19.04 7.73 -28.56
C LEU A 196 18.36 7.47 -29.92
N TYR A 197 17.03 7.34 -29.97
CA TYR A 197 16.24 7.06 -31.18
C TYR A 197 15.81 8.32 -31.95
N SER A 198 16.10 9.51 -31.39
CA SER A 198 15.77 10.80 -31.99
C SER A 198 16.48 11.04 -33.33
N SER A 199 17.72 10.59 -33.47
CA SER A 199 18.50 10.72 -34.70
C SER A 199 18.35 9.48 -35.59
N PRO A 200 18.07 9.63 -36.89
CA PRO A 200 17.98 8.50 -37.83
C PRO A 200 19.25 7.65 -37.90
N LYS A 201 20.43 8.24 -37.60
CA LYS A 201 21.72 7.54 -37.63
C LYS A 201 21.93 6.62 -36.43
N THR A 202 21.34 6.96 -35.29
CA THR A 202 21.45 6.19 -34.05
C THR A 202 20.25 5.31 -33.81
N ARG A 203 19.16 5.48 -34.57
CA ARG A 203 17.96 4.66 -34.43
C ARG A 203 18.24 3.19 -34.79
N GLY A 204 18.04 2.29 -33.83
CA GLY A 204 18.28 0.86 -33.96
C GLY A 204 17.28 0.11 -34.84
N LYS A 205 17.55 -1.17 -35.11
CA LYS A 205 16.70 -2.07 -35.92
C LYS A 205 15.60 -2.78 -35.11
N PHE A 206 15.25 -2.26 -33.95
CA PHE A 206 14.19 -2.80 -33.09
C PHE A 206 13.16 -1.71 -32.80
N ASN A 207 11.89 -2.10 -32.69
CA ASN A 207 10.90 -1.24 -32.06
C ASN A 207 11.00 -1.43 -30.54
N LEU A 208 10.85 -0.37 -29.78
CA LEU A 208 10.71 -0.45 -28.32
C LEU A 208 9.27 -0.14 -27.95
N LEU A 209 8.65 -1.05 -27.20
CA LEU A 209 7.30 -0.92 -26.68
C LEU A 209 7.38 -0.74 -25.17
N PHE A 210 6.92 0.40 -24.67
CA PHE A 210 6.84 0.67 -23.23
C PHE A 210 5.41 0.44 -22.76
N GLY A 211 5.22 -0.40 -21.74
CA GLY A 211 3.92 -0.72 -21.16
C GLY A 211 3.88 -0.47 -19.66
N LEU A 212 3.07 0.48 -19.22
CA LEU A 212 2.71 0.65 -17.81
C LEU A 212 1.34 0.01 -17.58
N THR A 213 1.33 -1.11 -16.87
CA THR A 213 0.15 -1.96 -16.72
C THR A 213 -0.51 -1.77 -15.35
N SER A 214 -1.83 -1.89 -15.35
CA SER A 214 -2.68 -1.87 -14.17
C SER A 214 -3.06 -3.31 -13.77
N GLY A 215 -3.56 -3.51 -12.56
CA GLY A 215 -4.02 -4.79 -12.04
C GLY A 215 -2.93 -5.80 -11.68
N GLY A 216 -1.72 -5.33 -11.37
CA GLY A 216 -0.58 -6.17 -10.93
C GLY A 216 -0.94 -7.12 -9.78
N PRO A 217 -1.40 -6.62 -8.61
CA PRO A 217 -1.80 -7.44 -7.47
C PRO A 217 -2.92 -8.44 -7.78
N TYR A 218 -3.69 -8.18 -8.83
CA TYR A 218 -4.84 -9.00 -9.24
C TYR A 218 -4.46 -9.98 -10.36
N ASN A 219 -3.38 -10.74 -10.14
CA ASN A 219 -2.81 -11.67 -11.12
C ASN A 219 -2.43 -10.98 -12.44
N TYR A 220 -1.96 -9.73 -12.40
CA TYR A 220 -1.58 -8.95 -13.59
C TYR A 220 -2.70 -8.89 -14.63
N ASN A 221 -3.93 -8.65 -14.17
CA ASN A 221 -5.12 -8.66 -15.02
C ASN A 221 -5.02 -7.62 -16.16
N GLY A 222 -4.49 -6.43 -15.88
CA GLY A 222 -4.31 -5.41 -16.92
C GLY A 222 -3.30 -5.83 -17.97
N THR A 223 -2.18 -6.47 -17.61
CA THR A 223 -1.24 -7.06 -18.58
C THR A 223 -1.92 -8.12 -19.44
N SER A 224 -2.77 -8.96 -18.85
CA SER A 224 -3.56 -9.95 -19.59
C SER A 224 -4.52 -9.30 -20.60
N LYS A 225 -5.26 -8.27 -20.19
CA LYS A 225 -6.19 -7.53 -21.07
C LYS A 225 -5.47 -6.71 -22.14
N TRP A 226 -4.31 -6.17 -21.79
CA TRP A 226 -3.43 -5.47 -22.72
C TRP A 226 -2.95 -6.40 -23.83
N LEU A 227 -2.40 -7.56 -23.48
CA LEU A 227 -1.96 -8.55 -24.47
C LEU A 227 -3.11 -9.12 -25.31
N ARG A 228 -4.31 -9.28 -24.74
CA ARG A 228 -5.50 -9.69 -25.52
C ARG A 228 -5.94 -8.64 -26.53
N SER A 229 -5.74 -7.36 -26.24
CA SER A 229 -6.11 -6.27 -27.14
C SER A 229 -5.24 -6.23 -28.41
N PHE A 230 -4.05 -6.83 -28.36
CA PHE A 230 -3.17 -6.89 -29.50
C PHE A 230 -3.62 -7.91 -30.54
N ASP A 231 -3.66 -7.45 -31.78
CA ASP A 231 -3.76 -8.30 -32.95
C ASP A 231 -2.63 -9.34 -32.96
N GLN A 232 -2.90 -10.50 -33.55
CA GLN A 232 -1.95 -11.61 -33.58
C GLN A 232 -0.60 -11.20 -34.19
N ARG A 233 -0.63 -10.39 -35.25
CA ARG A 233 0.57 -9.85 -35.91
C ARG A 233 1.43 -8.99 -34.99
N VAL A 234 0.82 -8.17 -34.14
CA VAL A 234 1.56 -7.33 -33.18
C VAL A 234 2.19 -8.22 -32.12
N ARG A 235 1.45 -9.18 -31.57
CA ARG A 235 1.97 -10.14 -30.59
C ARG A 235 3.13 -10.97 -31.12
N GLU A 236 3.03 -11.45 -32.36
CA GLU A 236 4.09 -12.21 -33.02
C GLU A 236 5.32 -11.38 -33.34
N SER A 237 5.17 -10.05 -33.45
CA SER A 237 6.32 -9.14 -33.63
C SER A 237 7.07 -8.81 -32.34
N ILE A 238 6.55 -9.20 -31.17
CA ILE A 238 7.23 -9.04 -29.89
C ILE A 238 8.16 -10.24 -29.70
N ASP A 239 9.46 -10.04 -29.92
CA ASP A 239 10.48 -11.08 -29.74
C ASP A 239 10.55 -11.51 -28.28
N TYR A 240 10.63 -10.53 -27.39
CA TYR A 240 10.56 -10.74 -25.95
C TYR A 240 10.13 -9.49 -25.16
N ALA A 241 9.74 -9.71 -23.90
CA ALA A 241 9.41 -8.66 -22.94
C ALA A 241 10.26 -8.73 -21.67
N ILE A 242 10.68 -7.57 -21.16
CA ILE A 242 11.35 -7.38 -19.87
C ILE A 242 10.35 -6.71 -18.93
N CYS A 243 9.96 -7.42 -17.87
CA CYS A 243 9.10 -6.88 -16.83
C CYS A 243 9.95 -6.41 -15.64
N LEU A 244 9.77 -5.18 -15.16
CA LEU A 244 10.53 -4.61 -14.04
C LEU A 244 9.66 -4.61 -12.77
N ASN A 245 10.16 -5.20 -11.68
CA ASN A 245 9.42 -5.31 -10.42
C ASN A 245 10.37 -5.28 -9.21
N SER A 246 10.11 -4.43 -8.21
CA SER A 246 10.92 -4.33 -6.98
C SER A 246 12.42 -4.26 -7.26
N VAL A 247 12.89 -3.13 -7.78
CA VAL A 247 14.27 -2.90 -8.23
C VAL A 247 14.95 -1.74 -7.49
N GLY A 248 14.39 -1.34 -6.35
CA GLY A 248 14.80 -0.19 -5.56
C GLY A 248 15.45 -0.53 -4.23
N SER A 249 15.39 -1.76 -3.69
CA SER A 249 16.04 -2.11 -2.41
C SER A 249 17.26 -3.03 -2.53
N TRP A 250 17.57 -3.55 -3.72
CA TRP A 250 18.67 -4.48 -3.87
C TRP A 250 20.04 -3.83 -3.67
N SER A 251 20.96 -4.60 -3.08
CA SER A 251 22.34 -4.19 -2.87
C SER A 251 23.25 -4.67 -4.00
N ASN A 252 23.41 -5.99 -4.15
CA ASN A 252 24.34 -6.60 -5.11
C ASN A 252 23.73 -7.70 -5.99
N ASP A 253 22.63 -8.32 -5.57
CA ASP A 253 22.03 -9.46 -6.27
C ASP A 253 20.70 -9.07 -6.92
N LEU A 254 20.56 -9.40 -8.20
CA LEU A 254 19.34 -9.21 -8.97
C LEU A 254 18.95 -10.51 -9.68
N TRP A 255 17.66 -10.82 -9.73
CA TRP A 255 17.17 -12.09 -10.25
C TRP A 255 16.34 -11.91 -11.51
N MET A 256 16.70 -12.66 -12.54
CA MET A 256 15.96 -12.81 -13.77
C MET A 256 15.06 -14.05 -13.68
N HIS A 257 13.78 -13.83 -13.49
CA HIS A 257 12.76 -14.90 -13.44
C HIS A 257 12.24 -15.18 -14.84
N VAL A 258 12.27 -16.45 -15.24
CA VAL A 258 11.86 -16.90 -16.58
C VAL A 258 10.94 -18.11 -16.53
N SER A 259 9.96 -18.11 -17.43
CA SER A 259 9.02 -19.23 -17.60
C SER A 259 9.47 -20.25 -18.66
N LYS A 260 10.26 -19.79 -19.65
CA LYS A 260 10.87 -20.65 -20.67
C LYS A 260 12.22 -21.17 -20.16
N PRO A 261 12.65 -22.37 -20.60
CA PRO A 261 13.94 -22.93 -20.22
C PRO A 261 15.09 -21.97 -20.59
N PRO A 262 16.15 -21.87 -19.76
CA PRO A 262 17.36 -21.08 -20.06
C PRO A 262 18.04 -21.49 -21.36
N GLU A 263 17.80 -22.71 -21.85
CA GLU A 263 18.29 -23.21 -23.14
C GLU A 263 17.61 -22.55 -24.35
N ASN A 264 16.50 -21.83 -24.14
CA ASN A 264 15.87 -21.06 -25.20
C ASN A 264 16.85 -19.99 -25.71
N PRO A 265 17.05 -19.87 -27.04
CA PRO A 265 18.07 -18.98 -27.61
C PRO A 265 17.87 -17.51 -27.20
N TYR A 266 16.63 -17.03 -27.12
CA TYR A 266 16.34 -15.65 -26.71
C TYR A 266 16.70 -15.42 -25.24
N ILE A 267 16.28 -16.31 -24.33
CA ILE A 267 16.59 -16.20 -22.90
C ILE A 267 18.09 -16.30 -22.66
N LYS A 268 18.75 -17.23 -23.33
CA LYS A 268 20.20 -17.39 -23.25
C LYS A 268 20.92 -16.13 -23.70
N GLN A 269 20.53 -15.56 -24.84
CA GLN A 269 21.12 -14.32 -25.34
C GLN A 269 20.93 -13.17 -24.35
N ILE A 270 19.69 -12.97 -23.87
CA ILE A 270 19.39 -11.89 -22.93
C ILE A 270 20.19 -12.07 -21.63
N PHE A 271 20.25 -13.29 -21.08
CA PHE A 271 21.01 -13.55 -19.87
C PHE A 271 22.51 -13.32 -20.05
N GLU A 272 23.07 -13.71 -21.19
CA GLU A 272 24.48 -13.44 -21.51
C GLU A 272 24.76 -11.94 -21.62
N ASP A 273 23.90 -11.18 -22.32
CA ASP A 273 24.04 -9.73 -22.48
C ASP A 273 23.96 -9.02 -21.11
N PHE A 274 23.02 -9.41 -20.25
CA PHE A 274 22.91 -8.91 -18.87
C PHE A 274 24.10 -9.33 -18.01
N SER A 275 24.58 -10.57 -18.14
CA SER A 275 25.71 -11.07 -17.36
C SER A 275 27.00 -10.31 -17.68
N ASP A 276 27.24 -10.02 -18.96
CA ASP A 276 28.41 -9.27 -19.39
C ASP A 276 28.41 -7.84 -18.82
N VAL A 277 27.27 -7.14 -18.92
CA VAL A 277 27.12 -5.80 -18.32
C VAL A 277 27.23 -5.84 -16.80
N SER A 278 26.60 -6.83 -16.15
CA SER A 278 26.62 -6.96 -14.68
C SER A 278 28.05 -7.14 -14.14
N LYS A 279 28.90 -7.91 -14.83
CA LYS A 279 30.31 -8.10 -14.44
C LYS A 279 31.11 -6.80 -14.49
N GLU A 280 30.88 -5.98 -15.52
CA GLU A 280 31.53 -4.67 -15.65
C GLU A 280 31.08 -3.70 -14.56
N MET A 281 29.81 -3.78 -14.17
CA MET A 281 29.25 -2.98 -13.08
C MET A 281 29.53 -3.52 -11.67
N GLY A 282 30.11 -4.73 -11.55
CA GLY A 282 30.34 -5.39 -10.27
C GLY A 282 29.06 -5.90 -9.58
N ILE A 283 28.01 -6.21 -10.35
CA ILE A 283 26.70 -6.68 -9.89
C ILE A 283 26.55 -8.17 -10.19
N SER A 284 25.84 -8.90 -9.33
CA SER A 284 25.49 -10.31 -9.53
C SER A 284 24.07 -10.42 -10.10
N VAL A 285 23.95 -10.98 -11.30
CA VAL A 285 22.65 -11.27 -11.94
C VAL A 285 22.46 -12.78 -12.04
N GLY A 286 21.50 -13.31 -11.29
CA GLY A 286 21.15 -14.73 -11.30
C GLY A 286 19.93 -15.02 -12.16
N ILE A 287 19.83 -16.24 -12.71
CA ILE A 287 18.64 -16.70 -13.45
C ILE A 287 17.86 -17.73 -12.63
N LYS A 288 16.54 -17.56 -12.57
CA LYS A 288 15.59 -18.47 -11.91
C LYS A 288 14.55 -18.93 -12.93
N HIS A 289 14.59 -20.23 -13.25
CA HIS A 289 13.62 -20.82 -14.16
C HIS A 289 12.49 -21.53 -13.39
N LYS A 290 11.24 -21.19 -13.73
CA LYS A 290 10.05 -21.86 -13.21
C LYS A 290 9.07 -22.10 -14.36
N LYS A 291 8.81 -23.37 -14.67
CA LYS A 291 7.78 -23.73 -15.66
C LYS A 291 6.39 -23.32 -15.14
N ILE A 292 5.64 -22.60 -15.95
CA ILE A 292 4.28 -22.16 -15.59
C ILE A 292 3.26 -23.28 -15.78
N ASN A 293 2.28 -23.34 -14.88
CA ASN A 293 1.09 -24.15 -15.05
C ASN A 293 -0.05 -23.26 -15.59
N VAL A 294 -0.36 -23.40 -16.88
CA VAL A 294 -1.39 -22.60 -17.57
C VAL A 294 -2.79 -22.81 -16.97
N SER A 295 -3.05 -23.95 -16.34
CA SER A 295 -4.34 -24.22 -15.69
C SER A 295 -4.51 -23.50 -14.35
N ASN A 296 -3.41 -23.07 -13.71
CA ASN A 296 -3.50 -22.32 -12.47
C ASN A 296 -3.99 -20.90 -12.76
N SER A 297 -5.02 -20.43 -12.06
CA SER A 297 -5.50 -19.04 -12.22
C SER A 297 -4.49 -18.02 -11.70
N ARG A 298 -3.72 -18.38 -10.67
CA ARG A 298 -2.72 -17.52 -10.04
C ARG A 298 -1.56 -17.22 -10.99
N VAL A 299 -1.15 -15.96 -11.00
CA VAL A 299 0.06 -15.48 -11.66
C VAL A 299 0.92 -14.74 -10.65
N ALA A 300 2.11 -15.26 -10.38
CA ALA A 300 3.02 -14.64 -9.40
C ALA A 300 3.87 -13.52 -10.02
N TRP A 301 4.26 -13.68 -11.28
CA TRP A 301 5.10 -12.73 -12.01
C TRP A 301 4.44 -12.27 -13.30
N GLU A 302 4.67 -11.01 -13.66
CA GLU A 302 4.09 -10.41 -14.86
C GLU A 302 4.44 -11.19 -16.15
N HIS A 303 5.68 -11.69 -16.26
CA HIS A 303 6.14 -12.44 -17.43
C HIS A 303 5.38 -13.75 -17.66
N GLU A 304 4.70 -14.30 -16.64
CA GLU A 304 3.89 -15.50 -16.80
C GLU A 304 2.63 -15.20 -17.65
N GLN A 305 2.09 -13.97 -17.62
CA GLN A 305 1.00 -13.56 -18.53
C GLN A 305 1.46 -13.61 -19.99
N PHE A 306 2.63 -13.05 -20.30
CA PHE A 306 3.22 -13.14 -21.65
C PHE A 306 3.38 -14.58 -22.12
N SER A 307 3.83 -15.45 -21.21
CA SER A 307 4.01 -16.87 -21.51
C SER A 307 2.68 -17.57 -21.83
N ARG A 308 1.56 -17.17 -21.21
CA ARG A 308 0.20 -17.64 -21.58
C ARG A 308 -0.21 -17.20 -23.00
N PHE A 309 0.28 -16.04 -23.45
CA PHE A 309 0.11 -15.54 -24.83
C PHE A 309 1.22 -15.99 -25.79
N ARG A 310 2.06 -16.94 -25.38
CA ARG A 310 3.19 -17.50 -26.16
C ARG A 310 4.33 -16.51 -26.47
N VAL A 311 4.33 -15.33 -25.87
CA VAL A 311 5.41 -14.34 -25.98
C VAL A 311 6.54 -14.71 -25.00
N THR A 312 7.79 -14.60 -25.42
CA THR A 312 8.95 -14.80 -24.52
C THR A 312 9.04 -13.62 -23.56
N ALA A 313 9.20 -13.87 -22.26
CA ALA A 313 9.33 -12.77 -21.31
C ALA A 313 10.12 -13.20 -20.07
N LEU A 314 10.66 -12.20 -19.38
CA LEU A 314 11.34 -12.33 -18.10
C LEU A 314 10.87 -11.24 -17.14
N THR A 315 10.97 -11.50 -15.84
CA THR A 315 10.83 -10.46 -14.80
C THR A 315 12.17 -10.25 -14.11
N LEU A 316 12.63 -9.01 -14.07
CA LEU A 316 13.81 -8.59 -13.33
C LEU A 316 13.36 -8.05 -11.97
N SER A 317 13.83 -8.67 -10.89
CA SER A 317 13.44 -8.31 -9.53
C SER A 317 14.51 -8.64 -8.50
N GLU A 318 14.52 -7.91 -7.39
CA GLU A 318 15.34 -8.24 -6.23
C GLU A 318 14.88 -9.49 -5.50
N LEU A 319 13.59 -9.84 -5.60
CA LEU A 319 13.03 -10.98 -4.88
C LEU A 319 13.55 -12.27 -5.50
N SER A 320 14.26 -13.08 -4.71
CA SER A 320 14.80 -14.36 -5.17
C SER A 320 13.73 -15.43 -5.40
N THR A 321 12.57 -15.26 -4.77
CA THR A 321 11.41 -16.16 -4.83
C THR A 321 10.14 -15.38 -5.18
N PRO A 322 9.19 -15.99 -5.89
CA PRO A 322 7.90 -15.37 -6.16
C PRO A 322 7.17 -15.07 -4.83
N PRO A 323 6.60 -13.86 -4.66
CA PRO A 323 5.80 -13.53 -3.46
C PRO A 323 4.52 -14.38 -3.38
N GLU A 324 3.97 -14.58 -2.16
CA GLU A 324 2.65 -15.20 -1.98
C GLU A 324 1.53 -14.22 -2.40
N PHE A 325 0.27 -14.60 -2.19
CA PHE A 325 -0.84 -13.84 -2.79
C PHE A 325 -0.94 -12.49 -2.09
N LEU A 326 -0.93 -11.40 -2.86
CA LEU A 326 -1.03 -10.04 -2.31
C LEU A 326 0.10 -9.70 -1.31
N GLU A 327 1.24 -10.39 -1.41
CA GLU A 327 2.47 -10.02 -0.72
C GLU A 327 3.34 -9.16 -1.63
N SER A 328 4.10 -8.24 -1.05
CA SER A 328 4.98 -7.32 -1.79
C SER A 328 4.24 -6.60 -2.92
N THR A 329 3.03 -6.12 -2.64
CA THR A 329 2.20 -5.34 -3.57
C THR A 329 2.06 -3.88 -3.14
N GLY A 330 3.02 -3.38 -2.37
CA GLY A 330 2.99 -2.01 -1.84
C GLY A 330 2.26 -1.88 -0.50
N GLY A 331 2.61 -2.77 0.43
CA GLY A 331 2.08 -2.82 1.77
C GLY A 331 2.42 -1.60 2.64
N LEU A 332 1.94 -1.61 3.90
CA LEU A 332 2.14 -0.53 4.87
C LEU A 332 3.62 -0.23 5.20
N TYR A 333 4.48 -1.24 5.04
CA TYR A 333 5.92 -1.13 5.26
C TYR A 333 6.68 -0.57 4.05
N ASP A 334 6.04 -0.48 2.88
CA ASP A 334 6.65 -0.06 1.63
C ASP A 334 6.50 1.47 1.42
N THR A 335 7.30 2.21 2.18
CA THR A 335 7.37 3.67 2.16
C THR A 335 8.51 4.19 1.29
N ARG A 336 8.67 5.52 1.19
CA ARG A 336 9.70 6.14 0.35
C ARG A 336 11.11 5.63 0.65
N GLU A 337 11.39 5.32 1.92
CA GLU A 337 12.69 4.87 2.40
C GLU A 337 13.01 3.42 1.99
N SER A 338 12.04 2.68 1.48
CA SER A 338 12.26 1.32 0.97
C SER A 338 12.87 1.31 -0.43
N ALA A 339 12.72 2.39 -1.21
CA ALA A 339 13.29 2.51 -2.54
C ALA A 339 14.50 3.46 -2.56
N ASP A 340 15.70 2.93 -2.78
CA ASP A 340 16.91 3.70 -2.99
C ASP A 340 17.04 4.19 -4.45
N VAL A 341 17.51 5.42 -4.60
CA VAL A 341 17.70 6.05 -5.91
C VAL A 341 18.85 5.39 -6.66
N GLU A 342 19.92 4.98 -5.95
CA GLU A 342 21.09 4.38 -6.57
C GLU A 342 20.77 2.99 -7.12
N SER A 343 20.02 2.16 -6.38
CA SER A 343 19.57 0.85 -6.85
C SER A 343 18.72 0.94 -8.12
N VAL A 344 17.80 1.92 -8.20
CA VAL A 344 17.01 2.16 -9.42
C VAL A 344 17.92 2.64 -10.56
N MET A 345 18.85 3.55 -10.32
CA MET A 345 19.81 4.01 -11.33
C MET A 345 20.67 2.86 -11.88
N ARG A 346 21.19 2.01 -11.01
CA ARG A 346 21.98 0.83 -11.39
C ARG A 346 21.14 -0.14 -12.23
N THR A 347 19.86 -0.33 -11.88
CA THR A 347 18.94 -1.17 -12.66
C THR A 347 18.71 -0.59 -14.05
N VAL A 348 18.42 0.70 -14.14
CA VAL A 348 18.24 1.40 -15.42
C VAL A 348 19.49 1.26 -16.27
N LYS A 349 20.68 1.46 -15.69
CA LYS A 349 21.97 1.31 -16.40
C LYS A 349 22.15 -0.10 -16.92
N LEU A 350 21.96 -1.10 -16.07
CA LEU A 350 22.06 -2.52 -16.44
C LEU A 350 21.11 -2.88 -17.59
N VAL A 351 19.83 -2.56 -17.48
CA VAL A 351 18.83 -2.89 -18.51
C VAL A 351 19.12 -2.16 -19.81
N SER A 352 19.41 -0.86 -19.74
CA SER A 352 19.56 -0.03 -20.93
C SER A 352 20.83 -0.35 -21.71
N GLU A 353 21.95 -0.56 -21.00
CA GLU A 353 23.21 -0.95 -21.61
C GLU A 353 23.12 -2.35 -22.22
N SER A 354 22.46 -3.30 -21.54
CA SER A 354 22.20 -4.64 -22.09
C SER A 354 21.36 -4.58 -23.37
N LEU A 355 20.31 -3.76 -23.37
CA LEU A 355 19.48 -3.53 -24.55
C LEU A 355 20.26 -2.87 -25.70
N ALA A 356 21.07 -1.85 -25.41
CA ALA A 356 21.88 -1.19 -26.43
C ALA A 356 22.91 -2.16 -27.05
N ARG A 357 23.55 -3.02 -26.25
CA ARG A 357 24.46 -4.05 -26.75
C ARG A 357 23.78 -5.00 -27.72
N GLN A 358 22.55 -5.40 -27.42
CA GLN A 358 21.77 -6.25 -28.31
C GLN A 358 21.36 -5.50 -29.59
N ILE A 359 20.80 -4.29 -29.46
CA ILE A 359 20.25 -3.51 -30.57
C ILE A 359 21.34 -3.14 -31.61
N TYR A 360 22.54 -2.79 -31.14
CA TYR A 360 23.64 -2.31 -31.99
C TYR A 360 24.75 -3.36 -32.21
N GLY A 361 24.59 -4.58 -31.70
CA GLY A 361 25.59 -5.65 -31.85
C GLY A 361 26.95 -5.30 -31.24
N LEU A 362 26.94 -4.67 -30.05
CA LEU A 362 28.15 -4.22 -29.35
C LEU A 362 28.73 -5.29 -28.41
N ARG A 363 28.31 -6.55 -28.57
CA ARG A 363 28.75 -7.64 -27.70
C ARG A 363 30.28 -7.77 -27.70
N GLY A 364 30.87 -7.86 -26.51
CA GLY A 364 32.32 -7.92 -26.31
C GLY A 364 33.08 -6.62 -26.63
N ARG A 365 32.38 -5.52 -26.95
CA ARG A 365 32.98 -4.20 -27.09
C ARG A 365 32.82 -3.44 -25.77
N ASN A 366 33.92 -2.89 -25.26
CA ASN A 366 33.90 -2.04 -24.07
C ASN A 366 33.45 -0.61 -24.46
N ILE A 367 32.18 -0.48 -24.82
CA ILE A 367 31.54 0.79 -25.14
C ILE A 367 30.44 0.99 -24.11
N ASP A 368 30.50 2.09 -23.36
CA ASP A 368 29.43 2.53 -22.46
C ASP A 368 28.55 3.53 -23.23
N VAL A 369 27.37 3.07 -23.69
CA VAL A 369 26.46 3.89 -24.50
C VAL A 369 25.82 4.98 -23.65
N PHE A 370 25.54 4.67 -22.40
CA PHE A 370 24.86 5.55 -21.43
C PHE A 370 25.82 6.03 -20.34
N ALA A 371 27.04 6.39 -20.73
CA ALA A 371 28.06 6.89 -19.82
C ALA A 371 27.58 8.13 -19.03
N ASP A 372 28.00 8.23 -17.77
CA ASP A 372 27.51 9.23 -16.80
C ASP A 372 27.85 10.69 -17.21
N ASN A 373 28.90 10.86 -18.03
CA ASN A 373 29.35 12.15 -18.54
C ASN A 373 28.79 12.48 -19.93
N SER A 374 27.92 11.64 -20.46
CA SER A 374 27.36 11.78 -21.81
C SER A 374 26.04 12.54 -21.79
N SER A 375 25.62 13.00 -22.96
CA SER A 375 24.27 13.54 -23.09
C SER A 375 23.21 12.48 -22.73
N LEU A 376 23.46 11.19 -22.95
CA LEU A 376 22.53 10.09 -22.68
C LEU A 376 22.58 9.59 -21.23
N ALA A 377 23.26 10.30 -20.33
CA ALA A 377 23.36 9.91 -18.93
C ALA A 377 21.99 9.79 -18.25
N ILE A 378 21.94 8.87 -17.29
CA ILE A 378 20.82 8.66 -16.38
C ILE A 378 20.77 9.85 -15.41
N ILE A 379 19.57 10.40 -15.18
CA ILE A 379 19.41 11.61 -14.36
C ILE A 379 18.88 11.22 -12.97
N PRO A 380 19.69 11.35 -11.90
CA PRO A 380 19.27 11.00 -10.54
C PRO A 380 18.05 11.80 -10.06
N HIS A 381 18.00 13.09 -10.41
CA HIS A 381 16.90 13.98 -10.03
C HIS A 381 15.55 13.56 -10.64
N TYR A 382 15.58 13.00 -11.85
CA TYR A 382 14.37 12.52 -12.52
C TYR A 382 13.81 11.31 -11.79
N ILE A 383 14.67 10.31 -11.51
CA ILE A 383 14.30 9.12 -10.74
C ILE A 383 13.79 9.51 -9.36
N ARG A 384 14.51 10.39 -8.64
CA ARG A 384 14.09 10.84 -7.31
C ARG A 384 12.72 11.52 -7.33
N SER A 385 12.45 12.39 -8.29
CA SER A 385 11.18 13.12 -8.39
C SER A 385 10.01 12.18 -8.62
N TRP A 386 10.19 11.17 -9.49
CA TRP A 386 9.18 10.17 -9.73
C TRP A 386 9.00 9.22 -8.54
N LEU A 387 10.07 8.76 -7.89
CA LEU A 387 9.96 7.98 -6.64
C LEU A 387 9.22 8.76 -5.54
N ASP A 388 9.50 10.06 -5.40
CA ASP A 388 8.82 10.94 -4.44
C ASP A 388 7.32 11.08 -4.77
N LEU A 389 6.93 11.11 -6.04
CA LEU A 389 5.52 11.10 -6.45
C LEU A 389 4.84 9.76 -6.15
N PHE A 390 5.48 8.65 -6.53
CA PHE A 390 4.99 7.29 -6.33
C PHE A 390 4.81 6.95 -4.85
N SER A 391 5.72 7.40 -3.99
CA SER A 391 5.65 7.21 -2.54
C SER A 391 4.56 8.00 -1.81
N ARG A 392 3.93 8.98 -2.48
CA ARG A 392 2.85 9.80 -1.90
C ARG A 392 1.48 9.46 -2.47
N THR A 393 1.43 8.62 -3.49
CA THR A 393 0.22 8.32 -4.25
C THR A 393 -0.19 6.85 -4.03
N PRO A 394 -1.27 6.59 -3.28
CA PRO A 394 -1.82 5.24 -3.18
C PRO A 394 -2.50 4.88 -4.50
N ARG A 395 -2.18 3.71 -5.06
CA ARG A 395 -2.49 3.34 -6.45
C ARG A 395 -3.28 2.03 -6.54
N VAL A 396 -4.31 1.91 -5.71
CA VAL A 396 -5.14 0.71 -5.68
C VAL A 396 -6.17 0.78 -6.80
N ALA A 397 -6.01 -0.06 -7.83
CA ALA A 397 -6.74 0.03 -9.11
C ALA A 397 -8.25 0.29 -9.00
N PRO A 398 -9.01 -0.44 -8.16
CA PRO A 398 -10.45 -0.21 -7.97
C PRO A 398 -10.85 1.21 -7.56
N PHE A 399 -9.93 1.96 -6.94
CA PHE A 399 -10.17 3.31 -6.43
C PHE A 399 -9.54 4.40 -7.32
N LEU A 400 -8.82 4.01 -8.37
CA LEU A 400 -8.30 4.92 -9.38
C LEU A 400 -9.35 5.16 -10.45
N GLN A 401 -9.74 6.43 -10.61
CA GLN A 401 -10.69 6.81 -11.66
C GLN A 401 -9.99 6.85 -13.03
N LYS A 402 -10.74 6.67 -14.12
CA LYS A 402 -10.17 6.71 -15.49
C LYS A 402 -9.42 8.01 -15.82
N ASN A 403 -9.86 9.13 -15.24
CA ASN A 403 -9.27 10.46 -15.42
C ASN A 403 -8.43 10.89 -14.21
N ASP A 404 -7.94 9.93 -13.42
CA ASP A 404 -7.12 10.24 -12.25
C ASP A 404 -5.88 11.08 -12.66
N PRO A 405 -5.56 12.17 -11.94
CA PRO A 405 -4.41 13.01 -12.24
C PRO A 405 -3.09 12.24 -12.33
N PHE A 406 -2.93 11.16 -11.56
CA PHE A 406 -1.73 10.32 -11.58
C PHE A 406 -1.59 9.58 -12.92
N ILE A 407 -2.68 8.97 -13.42
CA ILE A 407 -2.70 8.28 -14.72
C ILE A 407 -2.42 9.27 -15.85
N LEU A 408 -3.00 10.47 -15.77
CA LEU A 408 -2.75 11.54 -16.73
C LEU A 408 -1.30 12.02 -16.70
N ALA A 409 -0.67 12.09 -15.52
CA ALA A 409 0.75 12.43 -15.38
C ALA A 409 1.65 11.36 -16.03
N LEU A 410 1.39 10.08 -15.77
CA LEU A 410 2.13 8.98 -16.41
C LEU A 410 1.98 8.96 -17.93
N LYS A 411 0.75 9.17 -18.42
CA LYS A 411 0.47 9.28 -19.85
C LYS A 411 1.25 10.44 -20.46
N LYS A 412 1.23 11.61 -19.81
CA LYS A 412 1.91 12.80 -20.29
C LYS A 412 3.42 12.55 -20.36
N GLU A 413 4.01 12.02 -19.30
CA GLU A 413 5.44 11.72 -19.26
C GLU A 413 5.85 10.76 -20.38
N LEU A 414 5.10 9.67 -20.55
CA LEU A 414 5.42 8.71 -21.61
C LEU A 414 5.25 9.33 -23.01
N SER A 415 4.34 10.30 -23.18
CA SER A 415 4.12 10.99 -24.46
C SER A 415 5.20 12.00 -24.82
N GLU A 416 5.93 12.51 -23.83
CA GLU A 416 7.10 13.36 -24.09
C GLU A 416 8.28 12.54 -24.64
N HIS A 417 8.33 11.25 -24.31
CA HIS A 417 9.43 10.36 -24.70
C HIS A 417 9.08 9.36 -25.82
N THR A 418 7.81 9.21 -26.21
CA THR A 418 7.39 8.20 -27.21
C THR A 418 6.38 8.77 -28.23
N THR A 419 6.23 8.16 -29.41
CA THR A 419 5.47 8.76 -30.52
C THR A 419 3.98 8.39 -30.57
N ASP A 420 3.59 7.22 -30.04
CA ASP A 420 2.21 6.71 -30.12
C ASP A 420 1.68 6.24 -28.76
N VAL A 421 1.38 7.20 -27.88
CA VAL A 421 0.86 6.90 -26.55
C VAL A 421 -0.63 6.61 -26.57
N HIS A 422 -1.00 5.41 -26.12
CA HIS A 422 -2.38 4.97 -26.02
C HIS A 422 -2.71 4.53 -24.58
N VAL A 423 -3.92 4.87 -24.13
CA VAL A 423 -4.44 4.44 -22.83
C VAL A 423 -5.64 3.52 -23.06
N GLN A 424 -5.49 2.27 -22.68
CA GLN A 424 -6.55 1.26 -22.71
C GLN A 424 -7.24 1.23 -21.35
N ASN A 425 -8.55 1.47 -21.35
CA ASN A 425 -9.38 1.35 -20.16
C ASN A 425 -10.24 0.10 -20.25
N ASP A 426 -10.17 -0.75 -19.25
CA ASP A 426 -10.99 -1.96 -19.15
C ASP A 426 -11.56 -2.13 -17.74
N VAL A 427 -12.52 -3.03 -17.58
CA VAL A 427 -13.02 -3.43 -16.25
C VAL A 427 -12.07 -4.44 -15.64
N LEU A 428 -11.78 -4.37 -14.35
CA LEU A 428 -11.03 -5.41 -13.64
C LEU A 428 -11.87 -6.70 -13.53
N ASP A 429 -11.31 -7.84 -13.91
CA ASP A 429 -12.02 -9.12 -13.78
C ASP A 429 -12.25 -9.49 -12.31
N GLY A 430 -13.45 -10.00 -12.01
CA GLY A 430 -13.94 -10.22 -10.65
C GLY A 430 -13.30 -11.39 -9.93
N MET A 431 -12.10 -11.19 -9.38
CA MET A 431 -11.59 -12.03 -8.29
C MET A 431 -12.07 -11.56 -6.92
N PHE A 432 -12.24 -10.24 -6.77
CA PHE A 432 -12.62 -9.61 -5.52
C PHE A 432 -13.87 -8.76 -5.70
N THR A 433 -14.65 -8.65 -4.63
CA THR A 433 -15.67 -7.61 -4.51
C THR A 433 -15.10 -6.50 -3.66
N PHE A 434 -14.90 -5.33 -4.27
CA PHE A 434 -14.37 -4.17 -3.57
C PHE A 434 -15.50 -3.35 -2.95
N TYR A 435 -15.22 -2.80 -1.78
CA TYR A 435 -16.08 -1.86 -1.09
C TYR A 435 -15.38 -0.50 -1.01
N ASP A 436 -16.15 0.58 -1.06
CA ASP A 436 -15.64 1.94 -0.89
C ASP A 436 -15.38 2.25 0.60
N ALA A 437 -15.21 3.53 0.95
CA ALA A 437 -14.88 4.01 2.31
C ALA A 437 -13.45 3.67 2.79
N THR A 438 -12.45 3.97 1.96
CA THR A 438 -11.02 3.76 2.30
C THR A 438 -10.44 4.77 3.28
N LYS A 439 -11.12 5.91 3.52
CA LYS A 439 -10.69 6.99 4.42
C LYS A 439 -11.86 7.45 5.28
N SER A 440 -11.58 7.74 6.55
CA SER A 440 -12.56 8.30 7.48
C SER A 440 -11.88 9.17 8.54
N THR A 441 -12.65 10.02 9.21
CA THR A 441 -12.17 10.90 10.28
C THR A 441 -12.50 10.30 11.64
N LEU A 442 -11.50 10.10 12.50
CA LEU A 442 -11.73 9.68 13.88
C LEU A 442 -12.07 10.91 14.74
N ASN A 443 -13.30 10.96 15.25
CA ASN A 443 -13.71 11.98 16.20
C ASN A 443 -13.56 11.45 17.63
N VAL A 444 -12.89 12.22 18.47
CA VAL A 444 -12.76 11.91 19.90
C VAL A 444 -13.58 12.90 20.71
N TYR A 445 -14.52 12.40 21.48
CA TYR A 445 -15.32 13.19 22.40
C TYR A 445 -14.97 12.85 23.84
N GLN A 446 -14.78 13.86 24.67
CA GLN A 446 -14.75 13.66 26.11
C GLN A 446 -16.19 13.61 26.62
N VAL A 447 -16.58 12.50 27.23
CA VAL A 447 -17.92 12.31 27.79
C VAL A 447 -17.95 12.96 29.16
N ALA A 448 -19.07 13.59 29.55
CA ALA A 448 -19.22 14.09 30.90
C ALA A 448 -19.22 12.93 31.93
N SER A 449 -18.68 13.16 33.12
CA SER A 449 -18.71 12.17 34.21
C SER A 449 -20.14 11.94 34.67
N VAL A 450 -20.51 10.70 35.00
CA VAL A 450 -21.83 10.39 35.59
C VAL A 450 -22.03 11.14 36.91
N THR A 451 -20.93 11.46 37.60
CA THR A 451 -20.97 12.29 38.81
C THR A 451 -21.49 13.70 38.54
N PHE A 452 -21.24 14.27 37.35
CA PHE A 452 -21.77 15.56 36.97
C PHE A 452 -23.30 15.51 36.88
N ASP A 453 -23.85 14.49 36.22
CA ASP A 453 -25.31 14.32 36.10
C ASP A 453 -25.96 14.06 37.46
N LEU A 454 -25.31 13.28 38.34
CA LEU A 454 -25.79 13.04 39.71
C LEU A 454 -25.74 14.31 40.58
N LEU A 455 -24.69 15.11 40.46
CA LEU A 455 -24.57 16.38 41.16
C LEU A 455 -25.62 17.37 40.64
N PHE A 456 -25.82 17.44 39.32
CA PHE A 456 -26.85 18.26 38.71
C PHE A 456 -28.25 17.85 39.18
N LEU A 457 -28.54 16.54 39.23
CA LEU A 457 -29.78 16.00 39.80
C LEU A 457 -29.95 16.41 41.27
N LEU A 458 -28.90 16.34 42.08
CA LEU A 458 -28.93 16.75 43.49
C LEU A 458 -29.21 18.25 43.63
N VAL A 459 -28.56 19.10 42.85
CA VAL A 459 -28.78 20.55 42.85
C VAL A 459 -30.22 20.87 42.44
N LEU A 460 -30.71 20.26 41.37
CA LEU A 460 -32.08 20.50 40.88
C LEU A 460 -33.13 19.97 41.86
N GLY A 461 -32.89 18.79 42.45
CA GLY A 461 -33.73 18.21 43.50
C GLY A 461 -33.77 19.08 44.76
N SER A 462 -32.62 19.54 45.24
CA SER A 462 -32.53 20.41 46.41
C SER A 462 -33.20 21.78 46.16
N TYR A 463 -33.02 22.36 44.97
CA TYR A 463 -33.71 23.58 44.57
C TYR A 463 -35.24 23.41 44.61
N LEU A 464 -35.78 22.32 44.04
CA LEU A 464 -37.22 22.05 44.05
C LEU A 464 -37.75 21.85 45.48
N ILE A 465 -37.00 21.17 46.35
CA ILE A 465 -37.36 20.99 47.76
C ILE A 465 -37.41 22.35 48.48
N VAL A 466 -36.41 23.21 48.27
CA VAL A 466 -36.36 24.55 48.86
C VAL A 466 -37.51 25.42 48.35
N LEU A 467 -37.76 25.41 47.04
CA LEU A 467 -38.86 26.15 46.42
C LEU A 467 -40.23 25.70 46.94
N PHE A 468 -40.45 24.38 47.03
CA PHE A 468 -41.66 23.81 47.60
C PHE A 468 -41.83 24.26 49.06
N SER A 469 -40.76 24.16 49.85
CA SER A 469 -40.79 24.58 51.25
C SER A 469 -41.11 26.06 51.41
N PHE A 470 -40.49 26.92 50.58
CA PHE A 470 -40.75 28.36 50.56
C PHE A 470 -42.21 28.69 50.20
N LEU A 471 -42.77 28.05 49.17
CA LEU A 471 -44.16 28.26 48.76
C LEU A 471 -45.16 27.79 49.83
N VAL A 472 -44.90 26.65 50.48
CA VAL A 472 -45.77 26.14 51.56
C VAL A 472 -45.71 27.07 52.79
N ILE A 473 -44.52 27.51 53.20
CA ILE A 473 -44.34 28.43 54.33
C ILE A 473 -45.06 29.76 54.07
N THR A 474 -44.93 30.31 52.86
CA THR A 474 -45.55 31.61 52.51
C THR A 474 -47.07 31.55 52.37
N THR A 475 -47.65 30.41 51.97
CA THR A 475 -49.10 30.27 51.74
C THR A 475 -49.88 29.65 52.89
N ARG A 476 -49.27 28.76 53.69
CA ARG A 476 -49.96 27.98 54.73
C ARG A 476 -49.33 28.08 56.12
N GLY A 477 -48.19 28.75 56.26
CA GLY A 477 -47.47 28.87 57.53
C GLY A 477 -46.58 27.67 57.84
N LEU A 478 -45.68 27.84 58.82
CA LEU A 478 -44.59 26.90 59.11
C LEU A 478 -45.07 25.57 59.70
N ASP A 479 -46.18 25.61 60.46
CA ASP A 479 -46.71 24.44 61.18
C ASP A 479 -47.28 23.36 60.24
N ASP A 480 -47.80 23.75 59.08
CA ASP A 480 -48.36 22.82 58.09
C ASP A 480 -47.27 22.06 57.32
N LEU A 481 -46.12 22.69 57.07
CA LEU A 481 -44.96 22.00 56.49
C LEU A 481 -44.45 20.89 57.43
N ILE A 482 -44.42 21.17 58.73
CA ILE A 482 -44.00 20.21 59.77
C ILE A 482 -45.01 19.06 59.91
N ASN A 483 -46.30 19.35 59.75
CA ASN A 483 -47.36 18.34 59.82
C ASN A 483 -47.35 17.37 58.62
N ILE A 484 -46.93 17.80 57.42
CA ILE A 484 -46.81 16.93 56.24
C ILE A 484 -45.78 15.81 56.44
N PHE A 485 -44.71 16.07 57.19
CA PHE A 485 -43.65 15.09 57.46
C PHE A 485 -43.83 14.30 58.78
N ARG A 486 -44.85 14.63 59.59
CA ARG A 486 -45.19 13.85 60.79
C ARG A 486 -46.07 12.66 60.40
N ARG A 487 -45.66 11.45 60.82
CA ARG A 487 -46.49 10.24 60.69
C ARG A 487 -47.85 10.50 61.37
N PRO A 488 -48.98 10.14 60.74
CA PRO A 488 -50.28 10.28 61.37
C PRO A 488 -50.29 9.45 62.66
N PRO A 489 -50.84 9.97 63.77
CA PRO A 489 -50.90 9.23 65.02
C PRO A 489 -51.70 7.94 64.80
N SER A 490 -51.17 6.81 65.31
CA SER A 490 -51.84 5.52 65.22
C SER A 490 -53.22 5.62 65.87
N ARG A 491 -54.25 5.40 65.07
CA ARG A 491 -55.64 5.42 65.52
C ARG A 491 -55.81 4.24 66.48
N LYS A 492 -55.77 4.49 67.79
CA LYS A 492 -56.19 3.50 68.79
C LYS A 492 -57.64 3.13 68.49
N VAL A 493 -57.85 1.87 68.10
CA VAL A 493 -59.17 1.24 68.04
C VAL A 493 -59.72 1.24 69.47
N LYS A 494 -60.76 2.03 69.73
CA LYS A 494 -61.60 1.83 70.92
C LYS A 494 -62.47 0.62 70.64
N GLY A 495 -62.26 -0.44 71.41
CA GLY A 495 -63.21 -1.55 71.51
C GLY A 495 -64.41 -1.15 72.36
N ALA A 496 -65.51 -1.85 72.08
CA ALA A 496 -66.85 -1.82 72.68
C ALA A 496 -67.71 -0.60 72.29
#